data_AF-A0A1C6IHA3-F1
#
_entry.id   AF-A0A1C6IHA3-F1
#
_cell.length_a   1.000
_cell.length_b   1.000
_cell.length_c   1.000
_cell.angle_alpha   90.00
_cell.angle_beta   90.00
_cell.angle_gamma   90.00
#
_symmetry.space_group_name_H-M   'P 1'
#
loop_
_entity.id
_entity.type
_entity.pdbx_description
1 polymer ?
#
loop_
_entity_poly.entity_id
_entity_poly.type
_entity_poly.pdbx_seq_one_letter_code
_entity_poly.pdbx_strand_id
1 'polypeptide(L)'
;MHPGTRRILAQHGIPVPAHRARQLQRQDYSRYDLLIAMEQKNLSGIRRIVGPDIQNKVHLLLCYTRSPGDIADPWYTGDFAPTYRDVTAGCQGLLQALGHI
;
A
#
# COMPACT_ATOMS: atom_id res chain seq x y z
N MET A 1 7.41 12.92 -0.46
CA MET A 1 7.44 11.76 -1.38
C MET A 1 8.87 11.60 -1.88
N HIS A 2 9.38 10.38 -1.94
CA HIS A 2 10.74 10.11 -2.37
C HIS A 2 10.96 10.51 -3.86
N PRO A 3 12.12 11.06 -4.26
CA PRO A 3 12.39 11.43 -5.65
C PRO A 3 12.29 10.26 -6.64
N GLY A 4 12.72 9.06 -6.25
CA GLY A 4 12.60 7.85 -7.07
C GLY A 4 11.15 7.49 -7.39
N THR A 5 10.26 7.56 -6.40
CA THR A 5 8.81 7.36 -6.60
C THR A 5 8.25 8.40 -7.58
N ARG A 6 8.62 9.68 -7.44
CA ARG A 6 8.17 10.73 -8.36
C ARG A 6 8.62 10.46 -9.79
N ARG A 7 9.85 9.98 -9.99
CA ARG A 7 10.40 9.67 -11.31
C ARG A 7 9.65 8.53 -11.99
N ILE A 8 9.41 7.44 -11.28
CA ILE A 8 8.63 6.30 -11.79
C ILE A 8 7.19 6.71 -12.11
N LEU A 9 6.52 7.44 -11.22
CA LEU A 9 5.15 7.89 -11.48
C LEU A 9 5.09 8.81 -12.72
N ALA A 10 6.06 9.71 -12.89
CA ALA A 10 6.16 10.55 -14.07
C ALA A 10 6.41 9.74 -15.36
N GLN A 11 7.26 8.70 -15.31
CA GLN A 11 7.49 7.81 -16.45
C GLN A 11 6.22 7.08 -16.90
N HIS A 12 5.32 6.77 -15.96
CA HIS A 12 4.02 6.14 -16.23
C HIS A 12 2.87 7.13 -16.43
N GLY A 13 3.15 8.44 -16.51
CA GLY A 13 2.13 9.48 -16.74
C GLY A 13 1.15 9.68 -15.58
N ILE A 14 1.50 9.24 -14.37
CA ILE A 14 0.64 9.35 -13.18
C ILE A 14 0.90 10.69 -12.49
N PRO A 15 -0.11 11.59 -12.41
CA PRO A 15 0.06 12.86 -11.73
C PRO A 15 0.23 12.65 -10.22
N VAL A 16 1.14 13.41 -9.61
CA VAL A 16 1.38 13.40 -8.17
C VAL A 16 0.73 14.64 -7.56
N PRO A 17 -0.44 14.52 -6.91
CA PRO A 17 -1.05 15.64 -6.21
C PRO A 17 -0.21 16.04 -4.98
N ALA A 18 -0.61 17.11 -4.29
CA ALA A 18 -0.02 17.50 -3.02
C ALA A 18 -0.13 16.34 -2.01
N HIS A 19 1.00 15.67 -1.76
CA HIS A 19 1.07 14.48 -0.90
C HIS A 19 2.10 14.68 0.21
N ARG A 20 1.65 14.52 1.45
CA ARG A 20 2.48 14.62 2.65
C ARG A 20 2.37 13.33 3.47
N ALA A 21 3.52 12.80 3.88
CA ALA A 21 3.58 11.67 4.80
C ALA A 21 2.94 12.06 6.14
N ARG A 22 2.14 11.15 6.71
CA ARG A 22 1.57 11.29 8.04
C ARG A 22 1.70 9.96 8.78
N GLN A 23 1.76 10.03 10.10
CA GLN A 23 1.75 8.84 10.93
C GLN A 23 0.31 8.29 11.05
N LEU A 24 0.18 6.96 11.05
CA LEU A 24 -1.06 6.27 11.36
C LEU A 24 -1.42 6.49 12.84
N GLN A 25 -2.69 6.76 13.10
CA GLN A 25 -3.24 6.94 14.43
C GLN A 25 -4.36 5.93 14.67
N ARG A 26 -4.63 5.59 15.93
CA ARG A 26 -5.70 4.64 16.29
C ARG A 26 -7.06 5.04 15.72
N GLN A 27 -7.37 6.34 15.69
CA GLN A 27 -8.60 6.89 15.13
C GLN A 27 -8.74 6.68 13.61
N ASP A 28 -7.65 6.40 12.90
CA ASP A 28 -7.74 6.06 11.47
C ASP A 28 -8.48 4.74 11.27
N TYR A 29 -8.41 3.83 12.24
CA TYR A 29 -9.13 2.57 12.16
C TYR A 29 -10.63 2.82 12.02
N SER A 30 -11.27 3.66 12.84
CA SER A 30 -12.71 3.92 12.66
C SER A 30 -13.04 4.76 11.41
N ARG A 31 -12.06 5.49 10.85
CA ARG A 31 -12.27 6.41 9.72
C ARG A 31 -12.23 5.75 8.35
N TYR A 32 -11.42 4.70 8.16
CA TYR A 32 -11.24 4.05 6.87
C TYR A 32 -11.88 2.66 6.84
N ASP A 33 -12.42 2.30 5.67
CA ASP A 33 -13.00 0.98 5.40
C ASP A 33 -11.93 -0.08 5.20
N LEU A 34 -10.74 0.31 4.72
CA LEU A 34 -9.59 -0.56 4.50
C LEU A 34 -8.29 0.12 4.96
N LEU A 35 -7.43 -0.67 5.60
CA LEU A 35 -6.06 -0.31 5.95
C LEU A 35 -5.12 -1.27 5.22
N ILE A 36 -4.47 -0.77 4.16
CA ILE A 36 -3.64 -1.59 3.28
C ILE A 36 -2.15 -1.44 3.63
N ALA A 37 -1.51 -2.56 3.94
CA ALA A 37 -0.08 -2.66 4.23
C ALA A 37 0.72 -3.12 2.99
N MET A 38 1.95 -2.64 2.84
CA MET A 38 2.82 -3.03 1.71
C MET A 38 3.64 -4.29 2.01
N GLU A 39 3.91 -4.55 3.30
CA GLU A 39 4.70 -5.69 3.79
C GLU A 39 4.24 -6.14 5.18
N GLN A 40 4.64 -7.34 5.62
CA GLN A 40 4.28 -7.91 6.92
C GLN A 40 4.72 -7.07 8.12
N LYS A 41 5.85 -6.36 8.00
CA LYS A 41 6.31 -5.44 9.06
C LYS A 41 5.36 -4.25 9.21
N ASN A 42 4.83 -3.72 8.11
CA ASN A 42 3.79 -2.68 8.17
C ASN A 42 2.52 -3.23 8.82
N LEU A 43 2.09 -4.45 8.46
CA LEU A 43 0.92 -5.11 9.04
C LEU A 43 1.04 -5.22 10.57
N SER A 44 2.21 -5.65 11.04
CA SER A 44 2.52 -5.75 12.48
C SER A 44 2.51 -4.38 13.16
N GLY A 45 3.07 -3.36 12.51
CA GLY A 45 3.04 -1.98 12.99
C GLY A 45 1.64 -1.39 13.08
N ILE A 46 0.80 -1.64 12.08
CA ILE A 46 -0.62 -1.23 12.07
C ILE A 46 -1.33 -1.85 13.27
N ARG A 47 -1.25 -3.18 13.43
CA ARG A 47 -1.90 -3.91 14.54
C ARG A 47 -1.46 -3.41 15.91
N ARG A 48 -0.20 -3.00 16.06
CA ARG A 48 0.30 -2.39 17.30
C ARG A 48 -0.32 -1.02 17.60
N ILE A 49 -0.61 -0.22 16.57
CA ILE A 49 -1.19 1.13 16.71
C ILE A 49 -2.71 1.05 16.89
N VAL A 50 -3.39 0.35 15.98
CA VAL A 50 -4.86 0.33 15.90
C VAL A 50 -5.49 -0.67 16.86
N GLY A 51 -4.75 -1.70 17.27
CA GLY A 51 -5.27 -2.80 18.07
C GLY A 51 -5.83 -3.95 17.22
N PRO A 52 -6.71 -4.78 17.79
CA PRO A 52 -7.32 -5.91 17.10
C PRO A 52 -8.15 -5.48 15.87
N ASP A 53 -8.00 -6.21 14.78
CA ASP A 53 -8.75 -5.99 13.54
C ASP A 53 -10.10 -6.72 13.57
N ILE A 54 -11.05 -6.17 14.35
CA ILE A 54 -12.38 -6.76 14.54
C ILE A 54 -13.23 -6.76 13.25
N GLN A 55 -12.98 -5.80 12.35
CA GLN A 55 -13.75 -5.64 11.11
C GLN A 55 -13.09 -6.31 9.91
N ASN A 56 -11.99 -7.03 10.13
CA ASN A 56 -11.21 -7.69 9.09
C ASN A 56 -10.86 -6.77 7.91
N LYS A 57 -10.32 -5.58 8.21
CA LYS A 57 -10.00 -4.54 7.23
C LYS A 57 -8.53 -4.19 7.10
N VAL A 58 -7.64 -4.89 7.80
CA VAL A 58 -6.20 -4.73 7.69
C VAL A 58 -5.60 -5.84 6.79
N HIS A 59 -5.23 -5.49 5.56
CA HIS A 59 -4.81 -6.45 4.52
C HIS A 59 -3.46 -6.08 3.94
N LEU A 60 -2.70 -7.06 3.43
CA LEU A 60 -1.57 -6.76 2.53
C LEU A 60 -2.11 -6.44 1.14
N LEU A 61 -1.48 -5.49 0.45
CA LEU A 61 -1.90 -5.12 -0.90
C LEU A 61 -1.83 -6.31 -1.87
N LEU A 62 -0.79 -7.14 -1.78
CA LEU A 62 -0.62 -8.28 -2.68
C LEU A 62 -1.55 -9.48 -2.38
N CYS A 63 -2.27 -9.48 -1.25
CA CYS A 63 -3.29 -10.50 -0.98
C CYS A 63 -4.42 -10.51 -2.02
N TYR A 64 -4.64 -9.40 -2.73
CA TYR A 64 -5.62 -9.29 -3.80
C TYR A 64 -5.09 -9.79 -5.16
N THR A 65 -3.87 -10.32 -5.21
CA THR A 65 -3.23 -10.82 -6.44
C THR A 65 -3.05 -12.34 -6.39
N ARG A 66 -2.62 -12.94 -7.50
CA ARG A 66 -2.24 -14.36 -7.57
C ARG A 66 -0.90 -14.68 -6.89
N SER A 67 -0.17 -13.67 -6.46
CA SER A 67 1.16 -13.79 -5.86
C SER A 67 1.20 -13.01 -4.54
N PRO A 68 0.57 -13.53 -3.48
CA PRO A 68 0.58 -12.87 -2.18
C PRO A 68 2.00 -12.81 -1.62
N GLY A 69 2.30 -11.73 -0.91
CA GLY A 69 3.62 -11.53 -0.33
C GLY A 69 3.87 -10.08 0.04
N ASP A 70 5.15 -9.77 0.25
CA ASP A 70 5.63 -8.42 0.52
C ASP A 70 6.00 -7.71 -0.77
N ILE A 71 5.73 -6.41 -0.82
CA ILE A 71 6.19 -5.53 -1.90
C ILE A 71 7.67 -5.23 -1.68
N ALA A 72 8.47 -5.31 -2.75
CA ALA A 72 9.87 -4.92 -2.69
C ALA A 72 10.00 -3.43 -2.32
N ASP A 73 10.54 -3.14 -1.14
CA ASP A 73 10.74 -1.77 -0.67
C ASP A 73 11.93 -1.12 -1.41
N PRO A 74 11.67 -0.07 -2.24
CA PRO A 74 12.70 0.55 -3.04
C PRO A 74 13.68 1.39 -2.20
N TRP A 75 13.37 1.65 -0.92
CA TRP A 75 14.27 2.34 0.00
C TRP A 75 15.57 1.56 0.23
N TYR A 76 15.49 0.23 0.25
CA TYR A 76 16.64 -0.63 0.51
C TYR A 76 17.35 -1.08 -0.77
N THR A 77 16.62 -1.22 -1.88
CA THR A 77 17.17 -1.73 -3.15
C THR A 77 17.62 -0.61 -4.09
N GLY A 78 17.03 0.58 -3.98
CA GLY A 78 17.16 1.67 -4.97
C GLY A 78 16.42 1.41 -6.28
N ASP A 79 15.80 0.23 -6.44
CA ASP A 79 15.05 -0.15 -7.63
C ASP A 79 13.55 0.00 -7.40
N PHE A 80 12.96 0.97 -8.11
CA PHE A 80 11.54 1.32 -8.00
C PHE A 80 10.66 0.58 -9.00
N ALA A 81 11.23 -0.11 -10.00
CA ALA A 81 10.46 -0.81 -11.02
C ALA A 81 9.72 -2.04 -10.47
N PRO A 82 10.34 -2.91 -9.64
CA PRO A 82 9.64 -4.00 -8.97
C PRO A 82 8.52 -3.50 -8.09
N THR A 83 8.78 -2.47 -7.27
CA THR A 83 7.77 -1.83 -6.43
C THR A 83 6.58 -1.34 -7.23
N TYR A 84 6.83 -0.65 -8.36
CA TYR A 84 5.75 -0.15 -9.21
C TYR A 84 4.89 -1.27 -9.77
N ARG A 85 5.52 -2.34 -10.27
CA ARG A 85 4.80 -3.51 -10.81
C ARG A 85 3.92 -4.15 -9.74
N ASP A 86 4.48 -4.38 -8.56
CA ASP A 86 3.78 -5.06 -7.47
C ASP A 86 2.63 -4.19 -6.92
N VAL A 87 2.86 -2.88 -6.72
CA VAL A 87 1.82 -1.93 -6.33
C VAL A 87 0.71 -1.86 -7.37
N THR A 88 1.06 -1.81 -8.66
CA THR A 88 0.07 -1.74 -9.75
C THR A 88 -0.80 -2.99 -9.79
N ALA A 89 -0.19 -4.18 -9.76
CA ALA A 89 -0.92 -5.44 -9.73
C ALA A 89 -1.83 -5.55 -8.49
N GLY A 90 -1.32 -5.12 -7.34
CA GLY A 90 -2.06 -5.08 -6.09
C GLY A 90 -3.25 -4.12 -6.12
N CYS A 91 -3.07 -2.90 -6.65
CA CYS A 91 -4.17 -1.94 -6.80
C CYS A 91 -5.24 -2.45 -7.78
N GLN A 92 -4.85 -3.09 -8.88
CA GLN A 92 -5.80 -3.70 -9.82
C GLN A 92 -6.59 -4.83 -9.15
N GLY A 93 -5.91 -5.75 -8.46
CA GLY A 93 -6.57 -6.83 -7.72
C GLY A 93 -7.52 -6.30 -6.65
N LEU A 94 -7.12 -5.27 -5.91
CA LEU A 94 -7.97 -4.61 -4.91
C LEU A 94 -9.22 -4.00 -5.55
N LEU A 95 -9.08 -3.25 -6.65
CA LEU A 95 -10.21 -2.64 -7.34
C LEU A 95 -11.18 -3.69 -7.88
N GLN A 96 -10.67 -4.82 -8.39
CA GLN A 96 -11.49 -5.95 -8.81
C GLN A 96 -12.26 -6.56 -7.62
N ALA A 97 -11.60 -6.74 -6.47
CA ALA A 97 -12.25 -7.25 -5.26
C ALA A 97 -13.34 -6.31 -4.71
N LEU A 98 -13.22 -5.01 -4.99
CA LEU A 98 -14.24 -3.99 -4.68
C LEU A 98 -15.33 -3.85 -5.75
N GLY A 99 -15.22 -4.55 -6.88
CA GLY A 99 -16.20 -4.51 -7.97
C GLY A 99 -16.13 -3.26 -8.85
N HIS A 100 -14.97 -2.59 -8.90
CA HIS A 100 -14.79 -1.37 -9.69
C HIS A 100 -14.26 -1.60 -11.12
N ILE A 101 -13.77 -2.82 -11.42
CA ILE A 101 -13.29 -3.25 -12.74
C ILE A 101 -13.54 -4.74 -12.95
#